data_AF-A0A4R2NQE4-F1
#
_entry.id   AF-A0A4R2NQE4-F1
#
_cell.length_a   1.000
_cell.length_b   1.000
_cell.length_c   1.000
_cell.angle_alpha   90.00
_cell.angle_beta   90.00
_cell.angle_gamma   90.00
#
_symmetry.space_group_name_H-M   'P 1'
#
loop_
_entity.id
_entity.type
_entity.pdbx_description
1 polymer ?
#
loop_
_entity_poly.entity_id
_entity_poly.type
_entity_poly.pdbx_seq_one_letter_code
_entity_poly.pdbx_strand_id
1 'polypeptide(L)'
;MNIENQKSWLGRNWPWALPVGCCSGCLIFIIILIVGFGATVLSVVDSLGGLSPIEEAIERAEKNERVVQLLGEDIESDGFPNGTISISDADGEVDFTIPIKGDKGEGLLVVKGIRKDKKWIYEDLYVTIKETNERINLLEKEKVLESI
;
A
#
# COMPACT_ATOMS: atom_id res chain seq x y z
N MET A 1 1.50 -64.35 39.37
CA MET A 1 1.90 -63.04 38.80
C MET A 1 2.11 -63.24 37.31
N ASN A 2 1.14 -62.87 36.47
CA ASN A 2 1.32 -62.86 35.01
C ASN A 2 1.40 -61.40 34.57
N ILE A 3 2.61 -60.95 34.20
CA ILE A 3 2.79 -59.62 33.59
C ILE A 3 2.60 -59.81 32.09
N GLU A 4 1.42 -59.46 31.59
CA GLU A 4 1.20 -59.34 30.15
C GLU A 4 1.97 -58.12 29.62
N ASN A 5 2.93 -58.39 28.73
CA ASN A 5 3.68 -57.38 28.01
C ASN A 5 2.79 -56.75 26.93
N GLN A 6 2.07 -55.67 27.29
CA GLN A 6 1.28 -54.89 26.36
C GLN A 6 2.24 -54.05 25.47
N LYS A 7 2.59 -54.59 24.29
CA LYS A 7 3.36 -53.83 23.29
C LYS A 7 2.62 -52.53 22.97
N SER A 8 3.31 -51.39 23.15
CA SER A 8 2.81 -50.05 22.86
C SER A 8 2.21 -49.97 21.44
N TRP A 9 1.06 -49.31 21.31
CA TRP A 9 0.34 -49.08 20.04
C TRP A 9 1.26 -48.54 18.93
N LEU A 10 2.24 -47.71 19.33
CA LEU A 10 3.26 -47.13 18.45
C LEU A 10 4.11 -48.16 17.71
N GLY A 11 4.42 -49.30 18.32
CA GLY A 11 5.20 -50.36 17.66
C GLY A 11 4.42 -51.16 16.62
N ARG A 12 3.07 -51.12 16.67
CA ARG A 12 2.18 -51.87 15.76
C ARG A 12 1.87 -51.08 14.50
N ASN A 13 1.71 -49.77 14.61
CA ASN A 13 1.35 -48.89 13.49
C ASN A 13 2.54 -48.13 12.88
N TRP A 14 3.76 -48.33 13.40
CA TRP A 14 5.00 -47.72 12.93
C TRP A 14 5.25 -47.82 11.42
N PRO A 15 4.98 -48.94 10.71
CA PRO A 15 5.24 -49.00 9.27
C PRO A 15 4.30 -48.11 8.44
N TRP A 16 3.16 -47.68 8.99
CA TRP A 16 2.21 -46.77 8.34
C TRP A 16 2.50 -45.28 8.65
N ALA A 17 3.28 -44.99 9.69
CA ALA A 17 3.61 -43.62 10.08
C ALA A 17 4.57 -42.93 9.08
N LEU A 18 5.44 -43.70 8.43
CA LEU A 18 6.43 -43.21 7.46
C LEU A 18 5.82 -42.70 6.14
N PRO A 19 4.93 -43.44 5.44
CA PRO A 19 4.31 -42.94 4.21
C PRO A 19 3.36 -41.76 4.46
N VAL A 20 2.62 -41.75 5.58
CA VAL A 20 1.71 -40.64 5.93
C VAL A 20 2.51 -39.38 6.31
N GLY A 21 3.62 -39.54 7.05
CA GLY A 21 4.52 -38.45 7.42
C GLY A 21 5.19 -37.77 6.23
N CYS A 22 5.58 -38.54 5.22
CA CYS A 22 6.26 -38.04 4.02
C CYS A 22 5.32 -37.21 3.13
N CYS A 23 4.07 -37.65 2.92
CA CYS A 23 3.07 -36.87 2.19
C CYS A 23 2.55 -35.66 2.98
N SER A 24 2.47 -35.73 4.31
CA SER A 24 2.11 -34.58 5.16
C SER A 24 3.22 -33.53 5.24
N GLY A 25 4.49 -33.94 5.09
CA GLY A 25 5.64 -33.05 5.14
C GLY A 25 5.63 -32.02 4.02
N CYS A 26 5.27 -32.43 2.80
CA CYS A 26 5.12 -31.52 1.66
C CYS A 26 4.01 -30.49 1.87
N LEU A 27 2.88 -30.89 2.46
CA LEU A 27 1.77 -29.99 2.75
C LEU A 27 2.16 -28.95 3.82
N ILE A 28 2.86 -29.39 4.87
CA ILE A 28 3.39 -28.51 5.92
C ILE A 28 4.42 -27.53 5.33
N PHE A 29 5.27 -27.98 4.42
CA PHE A 29 6.25 -27.13 3.75
C PHE A 29 5.59 -26.06 2.86
N ILE A 30 4.52 -26.43 2.14
CA ILE A 30 3.73 -25.50 1.33
C ILE A 30 3.01 -24.47 2.23
N ILE A 31 2.45 -24.90 3.36
CA ILE A 31 1.81 -23.99 4.34
C ILE A 31 2.84 -23.02 4.93
N ILE A 32 4.05 -23.48 5.25
CA ILE A 32 5.14 -22.61 5.74
C ILE A 32 5.58 -21.60 4.67
N LEU A 33 5.62 -21.99 3.38
CA LEU A 33 5.91 -21.05 2.31
C LEU A 33 4.80 -20.01 2.12
N ILE A 34 3.53 -20.41 2.17
CA ILE A 34 2.39 -19.50 2.01
C ILE A 34 2.26 -18.55 3.22
N VAL A 35 2.43 -19.04 4.45
CA VAL A 35 2.36 -18.22 5.67
C VAL A 35 3.62 -17.38 5.85
N GLY A 36 4.79 -17.92 5.51
CA GLY A 36 6.08 -17.24 5.61
C GLY A 36 6.26 -16.12 4.58
N PHE A 37 5.73 -16.26 3.37
CA PHE A 37 5.67 -15.18 2.38
C PHE A 37 4.41 -14.32 2.50
N GLY A 38 3.28 -14.87 2.95
CA GLY A 38 2.02 -14.11 3.12
C GLY A 38 2.07 -13.12 4.29
N ALA A 39 2.87 -13.40 5.31
CA ALA A 39 3.04 -12.49 6.44
C ALA A 39 3.95 -11.29 6.14
N THR A 40 4.74 -11.31 5.06
CA THR A 40 5.61 -10.18 4.69
C THR A 40 4.94 -9.17 3.76
N VAL A 41 3.84 -9.53 3.07
CA VAL A 41 3.10 -8.60 2.20
C VAL A 41 2.04 -7.76 2.91
N LEU A 42 1.74 -8.02 4.19
CA LEU A 42 0.74 -7.24 4.96
C LEU A 42 1.24 -6.70 6.30
N SER A 43 2.56 -6.67 6.53
CA SER A 43 3.16 -6.16 7.78
C SER A 43 3.77 -4.76 7.65
N VAL A 44 3.34 -3.96 6.67
CA VAL A 44 3.83 -2.57 6.48
C VAL A 44 2.68 -1.57 6.53
N VAL A 45 1.83 -1.67 7.55
CA VAL A 45 0.88 -0.58 7.89
C VAL A 45 1.24 0.06 9.24
N ASP A 46 2.38 -0.31 9.83
CA ASP A 46 2.83 0.19 11.15
C ASP A 46 3.57 1.56 11.07
N SER A 47 3.47 2.24 9.93
CA SER A 47 4.14 3.52 9.67
C SER A 47 3.20 4.56 9.06
N LEU A 48 2.04 4.81 9.67
CA LEU A 48 1.27 6.05 9.43
C LEU A 48 1.96 7.29 10.04
N GLY A 49 3.27 7.23 10.24
CA GLY A 49 4.15 8.32 10.62
C GLY A 49 4.67 9.05 9.39
N GLY A 50 3.77 9.67 8.63
CA GLY A 50 4.08 10.49 7.46
C GLY A 50 4.33 9.66 6.21
N LEU A 51 3.26 9.33 5.48
CA LEU A 51 3.38 8.92 4.09
C LEU A 51 4.22 9.95 3.32
N SER A 52 4.95 9.47 2.32
CA SER A 52 5.65 10.35 1.40
C SER A 52 4.63 11.34 0.81
N PRO A 53 4.99 12.63 0.63
CA PRO A 53 4.09 13.61 0.00
C PRO A 53 3.64 13.18 -1.41
N ILE A 54 4.38 12.24 -2.03
CA ILE A 54 4.02 11.59 -3.30
C ILE A 54 2.88 10.60 -3.10
N GLU A 55 2.99 9.69 -2.13
CA GLU A 55 1.99 8.66 -1.84
C GLU A 55 0.65 9.29 -1.45
N GLU A 56 0.68 10.29 -0.56
CA GLU A 56 -0.54 11.01 -0.14
C GLU A 56 -1.20 11.75 -1.31
N ALA A 57 -0.41 12.32 -2.22
CA ALA A 57 -0.92 13.03 -3.39
C ALA A 57 -1.57 12.06 -4.41
N ILE A 58 -0.98 10.88 -4.62
CA ILE A 58 -1.55 9.83 -5.47
C ILE A 58 -2.84 9.28 -4.85
N GLU A 59 -2.85 8.96 -3.57
CA GLU A 59 -4.04 8.47 -2.86
C GLU A 59 -5.21 9.47 -2.96
N ARG A 60 -4.92 10.78 -2.86
CA ARG A 60 -5.93 11.84 -3.05
C ARG A 60 -6.43 11.93 -4.50
N ALA A 61 -5.58 11.62 -5.48
CA ALA A 61 -5.97 11.56 -6.88
C ALA A 61 -6.90 10.37 -7.15
N GLU A 62 -6.58 9.19 -6.60
CA GLU A 62 -7.40 7.96 -6.69
C GLU A 62 -8.76 8.10 -6.03
N LYS A 63 -8.85 8.88 -4.94
CA LYS A 63 -10.14 9.15 -4.27
C LYS A 63 -10.99 10.19 -4.97
N ASN A 64 -10.44 10.94 -5.93
CA ASN A 64 -11.17 12.00 -6.61
C ASN A 64 -11.97 11.43 -7.79
N GLU A 65 -13.30 11.43 -7.70
CA GLU A 65 -14.19 10.89 -8.72
C GLU A 65 -13.94 11.50 -10.12
N ARG A 66 -13.60 12.79 -10.19
CA ARG A 66 -13.34 13.48 -11.46
C ARG A 66 -12.03 13.00 -12.09
N VAL A 67 -11.01 12.76 -11.28
CA VAL A 67 -9.74 12.20 -11.76
C VAL A 67 -9.96 10.77 -12.26
N VAL A 68 -10.62 9.92 -11.48
CA VAL A 68 -10.91 8.52 -11.85
C VAL A 68 -11.73 8.41 -13.12
N GLN A 69 -12.69 9.33 -13.32
CA GLN A 69 -13.47 9.39 -14.55
C GLN A 69 -12.60 9.62 -15.79
N LEU A 70 -11.55 10.44 -15.68
CA LEU A 70 -10.71 10.86 -16.81
C LEU A 70 -9.46 10.00 -16.98
N LEU A 71 -8.83 9.56 -15.90
CA LEU A 71 -7.57 8.79 -15.94
C LEU A 71 -7.76 7.28 -15.77
N GLY A 72 -8.81 6.81 -15.08
CA GLY A 72 -9.01 5.39 -14.78
C GLY A 72 -9.01 5.11 -13.26
N GLU A 73 -9.29 3.87 -12.89
CA GLU A 73 -9.31 3.43 -11.47
C GLU A 73 -7.90 3.06 -10.97
N ASP A 74 -7.03 2.60 -11.87
CA ASP A 74 -5.63 2.29 -11.55
C ASP A 74 -4.76 3.48 -11.94
N ILE A 75 -4.37 4.32 -10.96
CA ILE A 75 -3.56 5.53 -11.20
C ILE A 75 -2.18 5.33 -10.62
N GLU A 76 -1.19 5.20 -11.50
CA GLU A 76 0.21 5.00 -11.14
C GLU A 76 1.08 6.20 -11.54
N SER A 77 2.24 6.34 -10.90
CA SER A 77 3.25 7.30 -11.34
C SER A 77 3.98 6.81 -12.59
N ASP A 78 4.04 7.63 -13.63
CA ASP A 78 4.68 7.33 -14.92
C ASP A 78 6.01 8.10 -15.08
N GLY A 79 6.92 7.95 -14.10
CA GLY A 79 8.24 8.56 -14.13
C GLY A 79 8.71 9.08 -12.77
N PHE A 80 9.70 9.97 -12.83
CA PHE A 80 10.29 10.57 -11.63
C PHE A 80 9.63 11.92 -11.30
N PRO A 81 9.47 12.24 -10.01
CA PRO A 81 9.08 13.58 -9.59
C PRO A 81 10.14 14.59 -10.04
N ASN A 82 9.68 15.71 -10.60
CA ASN A 82 10.50 16.84 -10.99
C ASN A 82 10.22 18.01 -10.06
N GLY A 83 11.23 18.45 -9.31
CA GLY A 83 11.13 19.57 -8.38
C GLY A 83 11.99 19.37 -7.15
N THR A 84 11.59 20.03 -6.06
CA THR A 84 12.30 20.04 -4.79
C THR A 84 11.48 19.36 -3.70
N ILE A 85 12.12 18.46 -2.97
CA ILE A 85 11.59 17.86 -1.74
C ILE A 85 12.65 18.10 -0.67
N SER A 86 12.35 18.95 0.30
CA SER A 86 13.26 19.28 1.41
C SER A 86 12.57 18.93 2.72
N ILE A 87 13.08 17.92 3.43
CA ILE A 87 12.50 17.47 4.71
C ILE A 87 13.59 17.53 5.77
N SER A 88 13.29 18.17 6.90
CA SER A 88 14.17 18.30 8.06
C SER A 88 13.39 17.93 9.32
N ASP A 89 13.63 16.73 9.83
CA ASP A 89 12.95 16.17 11.00
C ASP A 89 11.41 16.21 10.91
N ALA A 90 10.78 17.16 11.61
CA ALA A 90 9.33 17.33 11.69
C ALA A 90 8.77 18.30 10.66
N ASP A 91 9.63 19.11 10.03
CA ASP A 91 9.25 20.17 9.11
C ASP A 91 9.82 19.91 7.71
N GLY A 92 9.33 20.65 6.72
CA GLY A 92 9.79 20.49 5.34
C GLY A 92 8.98 21.30 4.36
N GLU A 93 9.43 21.30 3.12
CA GLU A 93 8.81 21.97 1.98
C GLU A 93 8.86 21.04 0.77
N VAL A 94 7.78 21.06 -0.01
CA VAL A 94 7.64 20.30 -1.25
C VAL A 94 7.14 21.24 -2.33
N ASP A 95 7.79 21.16 -3.48
CA ASP A 95 7.34 21.79 -4.72
C ASP A 95 7.82 20.88 -5.85
N PHE A 96 6.94 19.97 -6.27
CA PHE A 96 7.27 19.03 -7.34
C PHE A 96 6.07 18.71 -8.20
N THR A 97 6.38 18.16 -9.36
CA THR A 97 5.41 17.69 -10.33
C THR A 97 5.76 16.25 -10.72
N ILE A 98 4.77 15.36 -10.78
CA ILE A 98 4.97 13.95 -11.15
C ILE A 98 4.00 13.55 -12.27
N PRO A 99 4.49 12.97 -13.37
CA PRO A 99 3.61 12.38 -14.38
C PRO A 99 2.87 11.19 -13.79
N ILE A 100 1.56 11.12 -14.04
CA ILE A 100 0.70 10.01 -13.61
C ILE A 100 -0.03 9.44 -14.81
N LYS A 101 -0.36 8.15 -14.76
CA LYS A 101 -1.03 7.42 -15.82
C LYS A 101 -2.07 6.50 -15.22
N GLY A 102 -3.22 6.40 -15.88
CA GLY A 102 -4.15 5.32 -15.64
C GLY A 102 -4.68 4.72 -16.93
N ASP A 103 -5.62 3.80 -16.80
CA ASP A 103 -6.16 2.99 -17.91
C ASP A 103 -6.78 3.81 -19.05
N LYS A 104 -7.28 5.00 -18.74
CA LYS A 104 -8.02 5.87 -19.69
C LYS A 104 -7.19 7.03 -20.20
N GLY A 105 -6.10 7.39 -19.54
CA GLY A 105 -5.32 8.55 -19.94
C GLY A 105 -4.14 8.87 -19.03
N GLU A 106 -3.52 10.01 -19.33
CA GLU A 106 -2.34 10.49 -18.62
C GLU A 106 -2.56 11.89 -18.06
N GLY A 107 -1.95 12.15 -16.91
CA GLY A 107 -2.02 13.40 -16.20
C GLY A 107 -0.67 13.84 -15.65
N LEU A 108 -0.68 15.01 -15.05
CA LEU A 108 0.45 15.61 -14.39
C LEU A 108 -0.01 16.10 -13.01
N LEU A 109 0.46 15.44 -11.96
CA LEU A 109 0.13 15.77 -10.57
C LEU A 109 1.10 16.83 -10.07
N VAL A 110 0.57 17.97 -9.64
CA VAL A 110 1.33 19.09 -9.09
C VAL A 110 1.11 19.12 -7.59
N VAL A 111 2.20 19.21 -6.83
CA VAL A 111 2.22 19.17 -5.37
C VAL A 111 3.10 20.30 -4.85
N LYS A 112 2.50 21.21 -4.10
CA LYS A 112 3.21 22.26 -3.36
C LYS A 112 2.67 22.37 -1.95
N GLY A 113 3.56 22.41 -0.97
CA GLY A 113 3.15 22.46 0.42
C GLY A 113 4.30 22.48 1.40
N ILE A 114 3.95 22.56 2.68
CA ILE A 114 4.87 22.54 3.79
C ILE A 114 4.52 21.39 4.73
N ARG A 115 5.52 20.82 5.38
CA ARG A 115 5.35 19.93 6.52
C ARG A 115 5.54 20.75 7.80
N LYS A 116 4.61 20.63 8.73
CA LYS A 116 4.62 21.23 10.05
C LYS A 116 4.21 20.18 11.07
N ASP A 117 4.99 19.99 12.13
CA ASP A 117 4.68 19.00 13.18
C ASP A 117 4.35 17.61 12.62
N LYS A 118 5.15 17.16 11.64
CA LYS A 118 4.99 15.90 10.89
C LYS A 118 3.74 15.80 10.00
N LYS A 119 2.92 16.85 9.88
CA LYS A 119 1.71 16.90 9.03
C LYS A 119 1.95 17.72 7.77
N TRP A 120 1.40 17.29 6.64
CA TRP A 120 1.45 18.03 5.38
C TRP A 120 0.32 19.05 5.30
N ILE A 121 0.65 20.26 4.85
CA ILE A 121 -0.25 21.35 4.54
C ILE A 121 0.04 21.75 3.10
N TYR A 122 -0.90 21.46 2.20
CA TYR A 122 -0.75 21.71 0.78
C TYR A 122 -1.31 23.08 0.40
N GLU A 123 -0.50 23.86 -0.31
CA GLU A 123 -0.92 25.11 -0.97
C GLU A 123 -1.51 24.81 -2.34
N ASP A 124 -0.82 23.98 -3.13
CA ASP A 124 -1.28 23.49 -4.42
C ASP A 124 -1.29 21.97 -4.41
N LEU A 125 -2.46 21.39 -4.71
CA LEU A 125 -2.58 19.96 -4.96
C LEU A 125 -3.63 19.73 -6.04
N TYR A 126 -3.18 19.45 -7.25
CA TYR A 126 -4.08 19.28 -8.39
C TYR A 126 -3.48 18.38 -9.47
N VAL A 127 -4.36 17.79 -10.28
CA VAL A 127 -3.99 17.04 -11.48
C VAL A 127 -4.32 17.86 -12.71
N THR A 128 -3.38 17.95 -13.65
CA THR A 128 -3.62 18.46 -14.99
C THR A 128 -3.74 17.30 -15.97
N ILE A 129 -4.87 17.17 -16.64
CA ILE A 129 -5.08 16.12 -17.65
C ILE A 129 -4.34 16.49 -18.93
N LYS A 130 -3.48 15.60 -19.46
CA LYS A 130 -2.62 15.95 -20.60
C LYS A 130 -3.42 16.25 -21.88
N GLU A 131 -4.51 15.52 -22.11
CA GLU A 131 -5.32 15.65 -23.33
C GLU A 131 -6.15 16.95 -23.35
N THR A 132 -6.81 17.28 -22.25
CA THR A 132 -7.75 18.41 -22.18
C THR A 132 -7.15 19.68 -21.56
N ASN A 133 -5.98 19.57 -20.93
CA ASN A 133 -5.43 20.60 -20.03
C ASN A 133 -6.40 21.01 -18.89
N GLU A 134 -7.39 20.17 -18.57
CA GLU A 134 -8.29 20.38 -17.44
C GLU A 134 -7.51 20.23 -16.14
N ARG A 135 -7.68 21.18 -15.22
CA ARG A 135 -7.10 21.13 -13.87
C ARG A 135 -8.15 20.69 -12.86
N ILE A 136 -7.85 19.61 -12.14
CA ILE A 136 -8.70 19.07 -11.10
C ILE A 136 -8.03 19.30 -9.76
N ASN A 137 -8.66 20.13 -8.92
CA ASN A 137 -8.18 20.39 -7.57
C ASN A 137 -8.46 19.18 -6.65
N LEU A 138 -7.44 18.75 -5.90
CA LEU A 138 -7.48 17.63 -4.96
C LEU A 138 -7.43 18.08 -3.50
N LEU A 139 -7.32 19.38 -3.24
CA LEU A 139 -7.49 19.91 -1.89
C LEU A 139 -8.94 19.65 -1.47
N GLU A 140 -9.12 18.95 -0.36
CA GLU A 140 -10.43 18.88 0.27
C GLU A 140 -10.89 20.31 0.54
N LYS A 141 -12.05 20.68 0.00
CA LYS A 141 -12.77 21.82 0.55
C LYS A 141 -13.07 21.44 1.99
N GLU A 142 -12.31 21.99 2.91
CA GLU A 142 -12.62 21.92 4.33
C GLU A 142 -14.10 22.26 4.46
N LYS A 143 -14.92 21.28 4.87
CA LYS A 143 -16.33 21.47 5.20
C LYS A 143 -16.39 22.36 6.45
N VAL A 144 -15.97 23.62 6.31
CA VAL A 144 -16.16 24.64 7.33
C VAL A 144 -17.60 25.08 7.21
N LEU A 145 -18.45 24.37 7.96
CA LEU A 145 -19.62 24.95 8.63
C LEU A 145 -20.62 25.69 7.72
N GLU A 146 -21.34 24.97 6.86
CA GLU A 146 -22.74 25.33 6.54
C GLU A 146 -23.70 24.72 7.58
N SER A 147 -23.32 24.82 8.86
CA SER A 147 -24.22 24.62 9.99
C SER A 147 -24.08 25.81 10.95
N ILE A 148 -24.48 26.98 10.46
CA ILE A 148 -24.88 28.13 11.28
C ILE A 148 -26.25 28.57 10.78
#